data_AF-A0A1L6C410-F1
#
_entry.id   AF-A0A1L6C410-F1
#
_cell.length_a   1.000
_cell.length_b   1.000
_cell.length_c   1.000
_cell.angle_alpha   90.00
_cell.angle_beta   90.00
_cell.angle_gamma   90.00
#
_symmetry.space_group_name_H-M   'P 1'
#
loop_
_entity.id
_entity.type
_entity.pdbx_description
1 polymer ?
#
loop_
_entity_poly.entity_id
_entity_poly.type
_entity_poly.pdbx_seq_one_letter_code
_entity_poly.pdbx_strand_id
1 'polypeptide(L)'
;ALSDEKLQAKTELFKKRLEKGETLDDILPEAFATAREAAWRVLGQKPYHVQIMGAGALHQGDIAEMKTGEGKTLTSVMAAYANALAGDGVHLVTTNDYLAKRDADWMGRVHRFLGLEVDCILAGQDPDRRRVAYAADITYGTNNEFGFDYLRDNMAHSEEELVQRGHNYAIVDEVDSILIDEARTPLIISGPADGSSKWYTE
;
A
#
# COMPACT_ATOMS: atom_id res chain seq x y z
N ALA A 1 -31.14 0.23 0.25
CA ALA A 1 -29.71 -0.15 0.12
C ALA A 1 -29.29 0.02 -1.34
N LEU A 2 -28.03 0.38 -1.61
CA LEU A 2 -27.49 0.41 -2.98
C LEU A 2 -27.32 -1.02 -3.52
N SER A 3 -27.48 -1.21 -4.83
CA SER A 3 -27.02 -2.43 -5.51
C SER A 3 -25.48 -2.45 -5.58
N ASP A 4 -24.90 -3.59 -5.95
CA ASP A 4 -23.44 -3.71 -6.08
C ASP A 4 -22.91 -2.75 -7.15
N GLU A 5 -23.57 -2.63 -8.30
CA GLU A 5 -23.16 -1.74 -9.38
C GLU A 5 -23.19 -0.27 -8.94
N LYS A 6 -24.21 0.11 -8.14
CA LYS A 6 -24.31 1.47 -7.59
C LYS A 6 -23.26 1.75 -6.52
N LEU A 7 -22.81 0.72 -5.79
CA LEU A 7 -21.74 0.84 -4.81
C LEU A 7 -20.39 0.98 -5.51
N GLN A 8 -20.12 0.20 -6.55
CA GLN A 8 -18.93 0.31 -7.39
C GLN A 8 -18.83 1.66 -8.08
N ALA A 9 -19.95 2.17 -8.60
CA ALA A 9 -20.02 3.49 -9.24
C ALA A 9 -19.68 4.67 -8.30
N LYS A 10 -19.59 4.45 -6.98
CA LYS A 10 -19.12 5.47 -6.04
C LYS A 10 -17.66 5.84 -6.25
N THR A 11 -16.80 4.91 -6.65
CA THR A 11 -15.38 5.19 -6.92
C THR A 11 -15.23 6.26 -8.00
N GLU A 12 -15.90 6.09 -9.13
CA GLU A 12 -15.90 7.07 -10.23
C GLU A 12 -16.55 8.41 -9.84
N LEU A 13 -17.57 8.37 -8.98
CA LEU A 13 -18.16 9.60 -8.43
C LEU A 13 -17.15 10.37 -7.57
N PHE A 14 -16.40 9.68 -6.70
CA PHE A 14 -15.41 10.31 -5.83
C PHE A 14 -14.23 10.86 -6.64
N LYS A 15 -13.67 10.09 -7.59
CA LYS A 15 -12.61 10.56 -8.49
C LYS A 15 -13.02 11.88 -9.18
N LYS A 16 -14.24 11.95 -9.72
CA LYS A 16 -14.79 13.18 -10.33
C LYS A 16 -15.02 14.34 -9.37
N ARG A 17 -15.23 14.07 -8.08
CA ARG A 17 -15.35 15.13 -7.05
C ARG A 17 -13.98 15.70 -6.71
N LEU A 18 -12.97 14.85 -6.59
CA LEU A 18 -11.58 15.26 -6.40
C LEU A 18 -11.07 16.10 -7.58
N GLU A 19 -11.37 15.69 -8.81
CA GLU A 19 -11.07 16.48 -10.02
C GLU A 19 -11.73 17.87 -10.02
N LYS A 20 -12.85 18.04 -9.31
CA LYS A 20 -13.56 19.32 -9.18
C LYS A 20 -13.05 20.17 -8.00
N GLY A 21 -12.05 19.70 -7.27
CA GLY A 21 -11.39 20.43 -6.19
C GLY A 21 -11.90 20.11 -4.78
N GLU A 22 -12.76 19.11 -4.60
CA GLU A 22 -13.00 18.57 -3.26
C GLU A 22 -11.73 17.85 -2.76
N THR A 23 -11.51 17.87 -1.45
CA THR A 23 -10.38 17.19 -0.81
C THR A 23 -10.72 15.75 -0.44
N LEU A 24 -9.71 14.94 -0.12
CA LEU A 24 -9.92 13.60 0.45
C LEU A 24 -10.71 13.66 1.76
N ASP A 25 -10.47 14.67 2.60
CA ASP A 25 -11.19 14.90 3.86
C ASP A 25 -12.68 15.16 3.61
N ASP A 26 -13.03 15.94 2.59
CA ASP A 26 -14.42 16.27 2.25
C ASP A 26 -15.24 15.02 1.91
N ILE A 27 -14.62 14.04 1.25
CA ILE A 27 -15.27 12.79 0.84
C ILE A 27 -15.10 11.65 1.85
N LEU A 28 -14.26 11.82 2.87
CA LEU A 28 -13.81 10.76 3.77
C LEU A 28 -14.97 9.96 4.39
N PRO A 29 -16.04 10.58 4.95
CA PRO A 29 -17.13 9.82 5.55
C PRO A 29 -17.86 8.92 4.55
N GLU A 30 -18.06 9.39 3.31
CA GLU A 30 -18.71 8.64 2.26
C GLU A 30 -17.81 7.55 1.69
N ALA A 31 -16.52 7.82 1.53
CA ALA A 31 -15.52 6.86 1.09
C ALA A 31 -15.39 5.71 2.10
N PHE A 32 -15.33 6.02 3.41
CA PHE A 32 -15.30 5.02 4.47
C PHE A 32 -16.59 4.21 4.53
N ALA A 33 -17.75 4.84 4.41
CA ALA A 33 -19.02 4.12 4.35
C ALA A 33 -19.09 3.16 3.15
N THR A 34 -18.54 3.57 2.00
CA THR A 34 -18.46 2.76 0.78
C THR A 34 -17.55 1.55 0.98
N ALA A 35 -16.32 1.77 1.46
CA ALA A 35 -15.36 0.70 1.75
C ALA A 35 -15.89 -0.28 2.81
N ARG A 36 -16.56 0.25 3.84
CA ARG A 36 -17.18 -0.56 4.91
C ARG A 36 -18.28 -1.47 4.39
N GLU A 37 -19.16 -0.95 3.55
CA GLU A 37 -20.23 -1.74 2.94
C GLU A 37 -19.65 -2.80 1.99
N ALA A 38 -18.63 -2.46 1.20
CA ALA A 38 -17.96 -3.40 0.32
C ALA A 38 -17.26 -4.53 1.10
N ALA A 39 -16.57 -4.21 2.21
CA ALA A 39 -15.97 -5.21 3.07
C ALA A 39 -17.00 -6.20 3.62
N TRP A 40 -18.18 -5.70 4.03
CA TRP A 40 -19.26 -6.57 4.49
C TRP A 40 -19.77 -7.49 3.38
N ARG A 41 -19.99 -6.97 2.16
CA ARG A 41 -20.50 -7.78 1.03
C ARG A 41 -19.49 -8.80 0.51
N VAL A 42 -18.22 -8.42 0.42
CA VAL A 42 -17.18 -9.23 -0.22
C VAL A 42 -16.56 -10.24 0.75
N LEU A 43 -16.36 -9.84 2.01
CA LEU A 43 -15.66 -10.63 3.02
C LEU A 43 -16.60 -11.18 4.11
N GLY A 44 -17.84 -10.70 4.20
CA GLY A 44 -18.72 -11.00 5.33
C GLY A 44 -18.33 -10.29 6.62
N GLN A 45 -17.36 -9.37 6.57
CA GLN A 45 -16.81 -8.68 7.72
C GLN A 45 -17.27 -7.22 7.70
N LYS A 46 -18.07 -6.82 8.69
CA LYS A 46 -18.57 -5.45 8.79
C LYS A 46 -17.71 -4.66 9.77
N PRO A 47 -16.93 -3.66 9.31
CA PRO A 47 -16.11 -2.86 10.21
C PRO A 47 -16.88 -2.28 11.40
N TYR A 48 -16.29 -2.41 12.59
CA TYR A 48 -16.76 -1.83 13.84
C TYR A 48 -16.37 -0.36 13.95
N HIS A 49 -16.98 0.38 14.90
CA HIS A 49 -16.67 1.79 15.09
C HIS A 49 -15.19 2.03 15.42
N VAL A 50 -14.56 1.16 16.20
CA VAL A 50 -13.13 1.24 16.54
C VAL A 50 -12.23 1.14 15.30
N GLN A 51 -12.62 0.32 14.32
CA GLN A 51 -11.90 0.19 13.06
C GLN A 51 -12.11 1.41 12.16
N ILE A 52 -13.28 2.04 12.21
CA ILE A 52 -13.50 3.31 11.49
C ILE A 52 -12.64 4.42 12.09
N MET A 53 -12.55 4.49 13.43
CA MET A 53 -11.66 5.46 14.11
C MET A 53 -10.19 5.20 13.78
N GLY A 54 -9.74 3.94 13.81
CA GLY A 54 -8.38 3.57 13.42
C GLY A 54 -8.06 3.94 11.97
N ALA A 55 -9.00 3.74 11.03
CA ALA A 55 -8.81 4.16 9.65
C ALA A 55 -8.72 5.68 9.50
N GLY A 56 -9.46 6.44 10.32
CA GLY A 56 -9.36 7.89 10.38
C GLY A 56 -7.98 8.36 10.84
N ALA A 57 -7.44 7.74 11.90
CA ALA A 57 -6.08 8.00 12.38
C ALA A 57 -5.03 7.70 11.30
N LEU A 58 -5.15 6.55 10.61
CA LEU A 58 -4.25 6.21 9.50
C LEU A 58 -4.31 7.26 8.38
N HIS A 59 -5.52 7.70 7.97
CA HIS A 59 -5.68 8.73 6.94
C HIS A 59 -5.02 10.06 7.33
N GLN A 60 -5.02 10.41 8.62
CA GLN A 60 -4.37 11.62 9.14
C GLN A 60 -2.83 11.50 9.24
N GLY A 61 -2.26 10.32 8.94
CA GLY A 61 -0.83 10.06 9.06
C GLY A 61 -0.38 9.69 10.48
N ASP A 62 -1.31 9.34 11.36
CA ASP A 62 -1.03 8.95 12.74
C ASP A 62 -0.88 7.43 12.92
N ILE A 63 -0.32 7.03 14.06
CA ILE A 63 -0.25 5.62 14.48
C ILE A 63 -1.59 5.21 15.10
N ALA A 64 -2.29 4.28 14.44
CA ALA A 64 -3.48 3.65 15.00
C ALA A 64 -3.11 2.48 15.93
N GLU A 65 -2.90 2.76 17.23
CA GLU A 65 -2.64 1.71 18.21
C GLU A 65 -3.92 0.88 18.47
N MET A 66 -3.92 -0.34 17.92
CA MET A 66 -5.01 -1.31 18.08
C MET A 66 -4.44 -2.62 18.58
N LYS A 67 -5.05 -3.20 19.61
CA LYS A 67 -4.62 -4.49 20.17
C LYS A 67 -4.71 -5.61 19.13
N THR A 68 -3.86 -6.62 19.28
CA THR A 68 -3.93 -7.83 18.43
C THR A 68 -5.34 -8.42 18.47
N GLY A 69 -5.91 -8.70 17.30
CA GLY A 69 -7.28 -9.21 17.17
C GLY A 69 -8.35 -8.13 16.93
N GLU A 70 -8.04 -6.84 17.09
CA GLU A 70 -8.98 -5.74 16.78
C GLU A 70 -9.21 -5.53 15.27
N GLY A 71 -8.48 -6.26 14.42
CA GLY A 71 -8.62 -6.23 12.97
C GLY A 71 -7.93 -5.05 12.30
N LYS A 72 -6.62 -4.86 12.58
CA LYS A 72 -5.74 -3.89 11.89
C LYS A 72 -5.82 -4.04 10.37
N THR A 73 -5.78 -5.28 9.87
CA THR A 73 -5.84 -5.60 8.43
C THR A 73 -7.16 -5.17 7.77
N LEU A 74 -8.30 -5.24 8.48
CA LEU A 74 -9.59 -4.76 7.96
C LEU A 74 -9.69 -3.24 8.06
N THR A 75 -9.07 -2.65 9.08
CA THR A 75 -9.00 -1.20 9.29
C THR A 75 -8.26 -0.52 8.13
N SER A 76 -7.13 -1.08 7.70
CA SER A 76 -6.32 -0.52 6.61
C SER A 76 -7.07 -0.50 5.27
N VAL A 77 -8.06 -1.37 5.04
CA VAL A 77 -8.88 -1.37 3.82
C VAL A 77 -9.57 -0.02 3.59
N MET A 78 -10.15 0.56 4.64
CA MET A 78 -10.89 1.83 4.54
C MET A 78 -9.93 3.00 4.25
N ALA A 79 -8.80 3.05 4.96
CA ALA A 79 -7.80 4.09 4.75
C ALA A 79 -7.12 3.97 3.39
N ALA A 80 -6.76 2.76 2.96
CA ALA A 80 -6.16 2.51 1.65
C ALA A 80 -7.13 2.86 0.51
N TYR A 81 -8.42 2.51 0.62
CA TYR A 81 -9.41 2.89 -0.39
C TYR A 81 -9.52 4.41 -0.52
N ALA A 82 -9.69 5.14 0.58
CA ALA A 82 -9.86 6.58 0.54
C ALA A 82 -8.66 7.29 -0.09
N ASN A 83 -7.43 6.96 0.35
CA ASN A 83 -6.22 7.60 -0.15
C ASN A 83 -5.88 7.18 -1.60
N ALA A 84 -6.29 5.99 -2.03
CA ALA A 84 -6.10 5.55 -3.42
C ALA A 84 -6.97 6.29 -4.43
N LEU A 85 -8.07 6.94 -3.99
CA LEU A 85 -8.97 7.69 -4.90
C LEU A 85 -8.28 8.87 -5.60
N ALA A 86 -7.19 9.39 -5.04
CA ALA A 86 -6.40 10.45 -5.67
C ALA A 86 -5.63 9.97 -6.92
N GLY A 87 -5.40 8.66 -7.07
CA GLY A 87 -4.66 8.09 -8.21
C GLY A 87 -3.14 8.13 -8.05
N ASP A 88 -2.61 8.88 -7.08
CA ASP A 88 -1.19 8.87 -6.70
C ASP A 88 -0.78 7.59 -5.94
N GLY A 89 -1.79 6.76 -5.63
CA GLY A 89 -1.82 5.43 -5.01
C GLY A 89 -1.11 5.23 -3.68
N VAL A 90 -1.12 3.98 -3.21
CA VAL A 90 -0.90 3.63 -1.80
C VAL A 90 0.01 2.41 -1.65
N HIS A 91 1.00 2.50 -0.78
CA HIS A 91 1.83 1.35 -0.38
C HIS A 91 1.32 0.74 0.93
N LEU A 92 0.99 -0.55 0.92
CA LEU A 92 0.69 -1.33 2.12
C LEU A 92 1.89 -2.19 2.48
N VAL A 93 2.59 -1.77 3.52
CA VAL A 93 3.86 -2.36 3.96
C VAL A 93 3.57 -3.37 5.07
N THR A 94 4.11 -4.57 4.92
CA THR A 94 4.07 -5.65 5.91
C THR A 94 5.48 -6.18 6.19
N THR A 95 5.61 -7.07 7.17
CA THR A 95 6.92 -7.59 7.60
C THR A 95 7.47 -8.73 6.75
N ASN A 96 6.66 -9.39 5.92
CA ASN A 96 7.12 -10.48 5.06
C ASN A 96 6.21 -10.73 3.85
N ASP A 97 6.79 -11.31 2.80
CA ASP A 97 6.13 -11.60 1.52
C ASP A 97 4.86 -12.45 1.65
N TYR A 98 4.82 -13.38 2.61
CA TYR A 98 3.63 -14.19 2.84
C TYR A 98 2.45 -13.34 3.31
N LEU A 99 2.66 -12.45 4.29
CA LEU A 99 1.62 -11.53 4.76
C LEU A 99 1.21 -10.55 3.66
N ALA A 100 2.18 -9.96 2.95
CA ALA A 100 1.92 -9.07 1.83
C ALA A 100 1.04 -9.74 0.77
N LYS A 101 1.39 -10.96 0.35
CA LYS A 101 0.63 -11.70 -0.66
C LYS A 101 -0.76 -12.11 -0.15
N ARG A 102 -0.83 -12.64 1.07
CA ARG A 102 -2.10 -13.04 1.72
C ARG A 102 -3.07 -11.86 1.77
N ASP A 103 -2.59 -10.70 2.20
CA ASP A 103 -3.44 -9.53 2.40
C ASP A 103 -3.84 -8.87 1.08
N ALA A 104 -2.95 -8.84 0.09
CA ALA A 104 -3.30 -8.44 -1.27
C ALA A 104 -4.38 -9.35 -1.88
N ASP A 105 -4.27 -10.67 -1.69
CA ASP A 105 -5.24 -11.63 -2.24
C ASP A 105 -6.58 -11.61 -1.47
N TRP A 106 -6.53 -11.35 -0.17
CA TRP A 106 -7.72 -11.36 0.69
C TRP A 106 -8.41 -9.99 0.75
N MET A 107 -7.72 -8.97 1.27
CA MET A 107 -8.27 -7.62 1.44
C MET A 107 -8.39 -6.89 0.10
N GLY A 108 -7.46 -7.11 -0.82
CA GLY A 108 -7.52 -6.54 -2.16
C GLY A 108 -8.75 -6.95 -2.96
N ARG A 109 -9.51 -7.97 -2.53
CA ARG A 109 -10.84 -8.28 -3.10
C ARG A 109 -11.83 -7.14 -2.91
N VAL A 110 -11.75 -6.41 -1.80
CA VAL A 110 -12.64 -5.28 -1.50
C VAL A 110 -12.32 -4.11 -2.43
N HIS A 111 -11.04 -3.76 -2.59
CA HIS A 111 -10.61 -2.69 -3.47
C HIS A 111 -10.89 -3.01 -4.94
N ARG A 112 -10.59 -4.25 -5.40
CA ARG A 112 -10.93 -4.72 -6.75
C ARG A 112 -12.43 -4.73 -6.99
N PHE A 113 -13.23 -5.14 -5.99
CA PHE A 113 -14.68 -5.02 -6.09
C PHE A 113 -15.10 -3.56 -6.30
N LEU A 114 -14.45 -2.59 -5.66
CA LEU A 114 -14.70 -1.15 -5.83
C LEU A 114 -14.03 -0.55 -7.09
N GLY A 115 -13.44 -1.36 -7.96
CA GLY A 115 -12.86 -0.91 -9.22
C GLY A 115 -11.45 -0.32 -9.12
N LEU A 116 -10.73 -0.56 -8.03
CA LEU A 116 -9.32 -0.22 -7.92
C LEU A 116 -8.42 -1.39 -8.32
N GLU A 117 -7.27 -1.10 -8.91
CA GLU A 117 -6.22 -2.07 -9.17
C GLU A 117 -5.40 -2.33 -7.90
N VAL A 118 -5.11 -3.61 -7.63
CA VAL A 118 -4.32 -4.04 -6.48
C VAL A 118 -3.26 -5.03 -6.93
N ASP A 119 -2.03 -4.82 -6.50
CA ASP A 119 -0.93 -5.73 -6.76
C ASP A 119 0.01 -5.88 -5.56
N CYS A 120 1.00 -6.76 -5.68
CA CYS A 120 1.94 -7.12 -4.62
C CYS A 120 3.36 -7.32 -5.19
N ILE A 121 4.31 -6.62 -4.58
CA ILE A 121 5.75 -6.79 -4.82
C ILE A 121 6.25 -7.96 -3.97
N LEU A 122 6.93 -8.89 -4.62
CA LEU A 122 7.52 -10.07 -4.00
C LEU A 122 8.99 -10.21 -4.41
N ALA A 123 9.78 -10.86 -3.56
CA ALA A 123 11.18 -11.12 -3.85
C ALA A 123 11.35 -11.92 -5.16
N GLY A 124 12.37 -11.55 -5.94
CA GLY A 124 12.74 -12.24 -7.18
C GLY A 124 11.89 -11.92 -8.41
N GLN A 125 10.92 -11.00 -8.32
CA GLN A 125 10.23 -10.48 -9.51
C GLN A 125 11.20 -9.74 -10.44
N ASP A 126 10.95 -9.77 -11.74
CA ASP A 126 11.70 -8.98 -12.71
C ASP A 126 11.22 -7.50 -12.72
N PRO A 127 12.01 -6.56 -13.26
CA PRO A 127 11.65 -5.14 -13.29
C PRO A 127 10.33 -4.84 -14.03
N ASP A 128 10.00 -5.58 -15.10
CA ASP A 128 8.76 -5.36 -15.86
C ASP A 128 7.54 -5.71 -15.01
N ARG A 129 7.61 -6.83 -14.28
CA ARG A 129 6.56 -7.21 -13.33
C ARG A 129 6.41 -6.21 -12.19
N ARG A 130 7.52 -5.67 -11.68
CA ARG A 130 7.49 -4.65 -10.62
C ARG A 130 6.84 -3.35 -11.10
N ARG A 131 7.16 -2.87 -12.32
CA ARG A 131 6.49 -1.69 -12.92
C ARG A 131 4.97 -1.85 -12.96
N VAL A 132 4.48 -3.04 -13.35
CA VAL A 132 3.03 -3.32 -13.32
C VAL A 132 2.47 -3.23 -11.89
N ALA A 133 3.19 -3.76 -10.90
CA ALA A 133 2.71 -3.75 -9.52
C ALA A 133 2.71 -2.34 -8.88
N TYR A 134 3.72 -1.50 -9.18
CA TYR A 134 3.74 -0.11 -8.74
C TYR A 134 2.74 0.77 -9.48
N ALA A 135 2.30 0.39 -10.69
CA ALA A 135 1.27 1.13 -11.43
C ALA A 135 -0.15 0.95 -10.88
N ALA A 136 -0.38 -0.06 -10.04
CA ALA A 136 -1.67 -0.29 -9.40
C ALA A 136 -2.05 0.87 -8.45
N ASP A 137 -3.36 1.05 -8.20
CA ASP A 137 -3.83 2.05 -7.22
C ASP A 137 -3.34 1.72 -5.79
N ILE A 138 -3.19 0.43 -5.48
CA ILE A 138 -2.70 -0.07 -4.18
C ILE A 138 -1.65 -1.17 -4.42
N THR A 139 -0.47 -0.98 -3.85
CA THR A 139 0.65 -1.93 -3.94
C THR A 139 0.98 -2.46 -2.55
N TYR A 140 0.87 -3.77 -2.36
CA TYR A 140 1.36 -4.46 -1.17
C TYR A 140 2.83 -4.81 -1.33
N GLY A 141 3.57 -4.91 -0.22
CA GLY A 141 4.95 -5.36 -0.25
C GLY A 141 5.57 -5.39 1.14
N THR A 142 6.86 -5.68 1.18
CA THR A 142 7.66 -5.58 2.39
C THR A 142 8.45 -4.28 2.41
N ASN A 143 8.81 -3.83 3.60
CA ASN A 143 9.70 -2.68 3.78
C ASN A 143 11.03 -2.87 3.03
N ASN A 144 11.58 -4.09 3.04
CA ASN A 144 12.81 -4.44 2.35
C ASN A 144 12.67 -4.32 0.82
N GLU A 145 11.60 -4.87 0.22
CA GLU A 145 11.43 -4.78 -1.23
C GLU A 145 11.19 -3.34 -1.69
N PHE A 146 10.33 -2.59 -1.00
CA PHE A 146 10.13 -1.16 -1.30
C PHE A 146 11.43 -0.36 -1.18
N GLY A 147 12.23 -0.62 -0.15
CA GLY A 147 13.50 0.07 0.06
C GLY A 147 14.57 -0.32 -0.98
N PHE A 148 14.70 -1.61 -1.32
CA PHE A 148 15.65 -2.05 -2.33
C PHE A 148 15.27 -1.61 -3.74
N ASP A 149 13.98 -1.57 -4.08
CA ASP A 149 13.52 -1.00 -5.34
C ASP A 149 13.86 0.49 -5.43
N TYR A 150 13.65 1.26 -4.36
CA TYR A 150 14.06 2.67 -4.32
C TYR A 150 15.57 2.82 -4.52
N LEU A 151 16.39 1.99 -3.88
CA LEU A 151 17.85 2.03 -4.07
C LEU A 151 18.25 1.65 -5.50
N ARG A 152 17.64 0.62 -6.10
CA ARG A 152 17.87 0.22 -7.49
C ARG A 152 17.49 1.33 -8.47
N ASP A 153 16.36 1.98 -8.25
CA ASP A 153 15.87 3.09 -9.07
C ASP A 153 16.86 4.27 -9.03
N ASN A 154 17.47 4.57 -7.88
CA ASN A 154 18.50 5.61 -7.76
C ASN A 154 19.88 5.21 -8.31
N MET A 155 20.03 3.97 -8.79
CA MET A 155 21.21 3.47 -9.50
C MET A 155 20.96 3.28 -11.00
N ALA A 156 19.71 3.45 -11.46
CA ALA A 156 19.32 3.27 -12.86
C ALA A 156 20.01 4.27 -13.79
N HIS A 157 20.24 3.87 -15.04
CA HIS A 157 20.90 4.72 -16.04
C HIS A 157 19.92 5.59 -16.82
N SER A 158 18.63 5.26 -16.80
CA SER A 158 17.58 6.03 -17.46
C SER A 158 16.24 5.93 -16.73
N GLU A 159 15.31 6.84 -17.03
CA GLU A 159 13.99 6.89 -16.40
C GLU A 159 13.13 5.67 -16.76
N GLU A 160 13.34 5.07 -17.94
CA GLU A 160 12.59 3.89 -18.38
C GLU A 160 12.94 2.62 -17.58
N GLU A 161 14.09 2.62 -16.91
CA GLU A 161 14.53 1.51 -16.06
C GLU A 161 13.90 1.54 -14.66
N LEU A 162 13.36 2.69 -14.24
CA LEU A 162 12.74 2.87 -12.93
C LEU A 162 11.51 1.96 -12.78
N VAL A 163 11.35 1.37 -11.59
CA VAL A 163 10.20 0.52 -11.28
C VAL A 163 9.15 1.21 -10.42
N GLN A 164 9.58 2.09 -9.50
CA GLN A 164 8.68 2.84 -8.64
C GLN A 164 8.10 4.05 -9.38
N ARG A 165 7.00 4.54 -8.83
CA ARG A 165 6.41 5.84 -9.16
C ARG A 165 6.73 6.86 -8.06
N GLY A 166 5.78 7.71 -7.68
CA GLY A 166 5.92 8.59 -6.51
C GLY A 166 5.65 7.88 -5.17
N HIS A 167 6.22 8.44 -4.09
CA HIS A 167 5.98 8.00 -2.71
C HIS A 167 4.88 8.84 -2.05
N ASN A 168 3.63 8.61 -2.47
CA ASN A 168 2.49 9.42 -2.02
C ASN A 168 2.04 9.12 -0.59
N TYR A 169 1.71 7.85 -0.31
CA TYR A 169 1.15 7.45 0.96
C TYR A 169 1.48 5.98 1.26
N ALA A 170 1.85 5.70 2.51
CA ALA A 170 2.17 4.35 2.97
C ALA A 170 1.47 4.04 4.29
N ILE A 171 0.87 2.85 4.38
CA ILE A 171 0.36 2.27 5.62
C ILE A 171 1.32 1.15 6.01
N VAL A 172 1.90 1.26 7.20
CA VAL A 172 2.86 0.28 7.72
C VAL A 172 2.18 -0.58 8.79
N ASP A 173 2.00 -1.87 8.51
CA ASP A 173 1.58 -2.84 9.53
C ASP A 173 2.79 -3.27 10.38
N GLU A 174 2.56 -3.50 11.68
CA GLU A 174 3.62 -3.70 12.69
C GLU A 174 4.71 -2.61 12.62
N VAL A 175 4.26 -1.35 12.68
CA VAL A 175 5.09 -0.15 12.56
C VAL A 175 6.23 -0.07 13.58
N ASP A 176 6.05 -0.64 14.77
CA ASP A 176 7.08 -0.76 15.80
C ASP A 176 8.24 -1.67 15.33
N SER A 177 7.90 -2.83 14.77
CA SER A 177 8.91 -3.75 14.23
C SER A 177 9.70 -3.11 13.09
N ILE A 178 9.02 -2.41 12.18
CA ILE A 178 9.66 -1.85 10.97
C ILE A 178 10.40 -0.54 11.26
N LEU A 179 9.77 0.41 11.95
CA LEU A 179 10.33 1.76 12.14
C LEU A 179 11.13 1.94 13.43
N ILE A 180 11.12 0.96 14.35
CA ILE A 180 11.89 1.03 15.59
C ILE A 180 12.94 -0.08 15.63
N ASP A 181 12.52 -1.34 15.52
CA ASP A 181 13.45 -2.46 15.67
C ASP A 181 14.41 -2.57 14.47
N GLU A 182 13.89 -2.49 13.25
CA GLU A 182 14.65 -2.61 12.01
C GLU A 182 15.33 -1.31 11.56
N ALA A 183 14.98 -0.16 12.13
CA ALA A 183 15.49 1.15 11.70
C ALA A 183 17.02 1.32 11.81
N ARG A 184 17.70 0.45 12.57
CA ARG A 184 19.16 0.47 12.73
C ARG A 184 19.91 -0.32 11.67
N THR A 185 19.21 -1.13 10.88
CA THR A 185 19.81 -1.99 9.86
C THR A 185 19.64 -1.32 8.49
N PRO A 186 20.71 -0.74 7.91
CA PRO A 186 20.62 -0.12 6.61
C PRO A 186 20.43 -1.17 5.50
N LEU A 187 19.66 -0.81 4.48
CA LEU A 187 19.59 -1.57 3.23
C LEU A 187 20.82 -1.23 2.38
N ILE A 188 21.58 -2.26 1.99
CA ILE A 188 22.83 -2.11 1.25
C ILE A 188 22.79 -2.98 0.00
N ILE A 189 23.05 -2.36 -1.16
CA ILE A 189 23.33 -3.07 -2.41
C ILE A 189 24.84 -3.09 -2.62
N SER A 190 25.45 -4.28 -2.63
CA SER A 190 26.87 -4.47 -2.95
C SER A 190 27.02 -5.27 -4.24
N GLY A 191 27.83 -4.77 -5.18
CA GLY A 191 28.21 -5.50 -6.38
C GLY A 191 29.53 -6.26 -6.18
N PRO A 192 29.73 -7.41 -6.86
CA PRO A 192 31.05 -8.04 -6.90
C PRO A 192 32.07 -7.09 -7.53
N ALA A 193 33.23 -6.93 -6.89
CA ALA A 193 34.34 -6.19 -7.47
C ALA A 193 35.17 -7.12 -8.36
N ASP A 194 35.19 -6.87 -9.67
CA ASP A 194 36.14 -7.51 -10.57
C ASP A 194 37.55 -6.91 -10.32
N GLY A 195 38.31 -7.58 -9.43
CA GLY A 195 39.76 -7.46 -9.32
C GLY A 195 40.30 -6.31 -8.45
N SER A 196 40.85 -6.65 -7.29
CA SER A 196 41.81 -5.77 -6.58
C SER A 196 42.77 -6.50 -5.64
N SER A 197 43.08 -7.78 -5.88
CA SER A 197 44.13 -8.48 -5.11
C SER A 197 45.53 -7.87 -5.29
N LYS A 198 45.73 -6.97 -6.27
CA LYS A 198 46.97 -6.22 -6.50
C LYS A 198 47.24 -5.12 -5.47
N TRP A 199 46.24 -4.67 -4.70
CA TRP A 199 46.40 -3.54 -3.75
C TRP A 199 46.66 -3.97 -2.30
N TYR A 200 46.64 -5.27 -2.02
CA TYR A 200 46.87 -5.84 -0.68
C TYR A 200 48.17 -6.64 -0.56
N THR A 201 49.10 -6.47 -1.52
CA THR A 201 50.44 -7.07 -1.48
C THR A 201 51.49 -6.00 -1.20
N GLU A 202 51.55 -5.55 0.06
CA GLU A 202 52.75 -4.95 0.68
C GLU A 202 53.00 -5.61 2.04
#